data_AF-A0A832ZXW8-F1
#
_entry.id   AF-A0A832ZXW8-F1
#
_cell.length_a   1.000
_cell.length_b   1.000
_cell.length_c   1.000
_cell.angle_alpha   90.00
_cell.angle_beta   90.00
_cell.angle_gamma   90.00
#
_symmetry.space_group_name_H-M   'P 1'
#
loop_
_entity.id
_entity.type
_entity.pdbx_description
1 polymer ?
#
loop_
_entity_poly.entity_id
_entity_poly.type
_entity_poly.pdbx_seq_one_letter_code
_entity_poly.pdbx_strand_id
1 'polypeptide(L)'
;APAGKRSKGEDRPKKDMAMIAAAHGIPYVATACISYPEDLMKKVKKACKIEGPAFIHVLQPCTVGWGYNPEDTIKIGRLAVETGFFPLYEIEHGEFRITYRPAKRKPLKEYIRMQKRYRHLTDEDIEILQKYVDERCKLLGLE
;
A
#
# COMPACT_ATOMS: atom_id res chain seq x y z
N ALA A 1 -12.37 -1.55 14.58
CA ALA A 1 -13.84 -1.65 14.71
C ALA A 1 -14.51 -1.01 13.48
N PRO A 2 -15.76 -1.33 13.11
CA PRO A 2 -16.46 -0.57 12.07
C PRO A 2 -16.80 0.84 12.58
N ALA A 3 -16.81 1.82 11.68
CA ALA A 3 -17.20 3.18 12.04
C ALA A 3 -18.69 3.23 12.41
N GLY A 4 -19.03 3.97 13.46
CA GLY A 4 -20.38 4.11 13.97
C GLY A 4 -20.45 5.08 15.15
N LYS A 5 -21.60 5.13 15.84
CA LYS A 5 -21.84 6.10 16.93
C LYS A 5 -20.84 6.05 18.08
N ARG A 6 -20.17 4.91 18.29
CA ARG A 6 -19.23 4.69 19.40
C ARG A 6 -17.75 4.68 18.98
N SER A 7 -17.44 4.71 17.68
CA SER A 7 -16.05 4.61 17.19
C SER A 7 -15.95 5.18 15.79
N LYS A 8 -14.89 5.94 15.51
CA LYS A 8 -14.54 6.40 14.15
C LYS A 8 -13.90 5.30 13.29
N GLY A 9 -13.78 4.06 13.78
CA GLY A 9 -13.17 2.96 13.02
C GLY A 9 -11.93 2.39 13.71
N GLU A 10 -10.95 1.95 12.92
CA GLU A 10 -9.62 1.57 13.42
C GLU A 10 -8.77 2.82 13.61
N ASP A 11 -8.22 2.99 14.81
CA ASP A 11 -7.42 4.15 15.24
C ASP A 11 -5.91 3.87 15.23
N ARG A 12 -5.48 2.62 15.07
CA ARG A 12 -4.07 2.24 14.98
C ARG A 12 -3.57 2.23 13.53
N PRO A 13 -2.28 2.50 13.31
CA PRO A 13 -1.68 2.39 11.99
C PRO A 13 -1.71 0.94 11.49
N LYS A 14 -1.73 0.79 10.16
CA LYS A 14 -1.63 -0.53 9.52
C LYS A 14 -0.29 -1.16 9.87
N LYS A 15 -0.33 -2.35 10.48
CA LYS A 15 0.86 -3.20 10.71
C LYS A 15 1.60 -3.45 9.39
N ASP A 16 2.90 -3.16 9.36
CA ASP A 16 3.74 -3.36 8.19
C ASP A 16 4.21 -4.82 8.09
N MET A 17 3.35 -5.66 7.49
CA MET A 17 3.64 -7.09 7.34
C MET A 17 4.88 -7.38 6.49
N ALA A 18 5.20 -6.53 5.52
CA ALA A 18 6.37 -6.73 4.66
C ALA A 18 7.66 -6.45 5.43
N MET A 19 7.74 -5.34 6.18
CA MET A 19 8.90 -5.07 7.02
C MET A 19 9.07 -6.10 8.14
N ILE A 20 7.96 -6.61 8.70
CA ILE A 20 8.03 -7.68 9.69
C ILE A 20 8.58 -8.97 9.07
N ALA A 21 8.10 -9.36 7.88
CA ALA A 21 8.65 -10.50 7.14
C ALA A 21 10.16 -10.33 6.88
N ALA A 22 10.57 -9.13 6.47
CA ALA A 22 11.99 -8.82 6.22
C ALA A 22 12.83 -8.91 7.51
N ALA A 23 12.30 -8.46 8.65
CA ALA A 23 12.97 -8.56 9.94
C ALA A 23 13.22 -10.00 10.42
N HIS A 24 12.50 -10.99 9.88
CA HIS A 24 12.77 -12.41 10.14
C HIS A 24 13.92 -12.97 9.27
N GLY A 25 14.59 -12.14 8.46
CA GLY A 25 15.67 -12.55 7.58
C GLY A 25 15.20 -13.33 6.34
N ILE A 26 13.95 -13.14 5.92
CA ILE A 26 13.43 -13.76 4.70
C ILE A 26 14.25 -13.27 3.49
N PRO A 27 14.83 -14.19 2.68
CA PRO A 27 15.70 -13.83 1.56
C PRO A 27 15.08 -12.87 0.55
N TYR A 28 13.77 -12.97 0.31
CA TYR A 28 13.07 -12.08 -0.60
C TYR A 28 11.72 -11.64 -0.06
N VAL A 29 11.55 -10.33 0.10
CA VAL A 29 10.30 -9.70 0.49
C VAL A 29 9.94 -8.63 -0.52
N ALA A 30 8.68 -8.56 -0.95
CA ALA A 30 8.24 -7.50 -1.85
C ALA A 30 6.82 -7.01 -1.51
N THR A 31 6.53 -5.77 -1.88
CA THR A 31 5.16 -5.25 -1.97
C THR A 31 4.77 -5.11 -3.44
N ALA A 32 3.55 -5.49 -3.80
CA ALA A 32 3.07 -5.43 -5.18
C ALA A 32 1.62 -4.93 -5.25
N CYS A 33 1.16 -4.50 -6.42
CA CYS A 33 -0.22 -4.08 -6.65
C CYS A 33 -0.72 -4.63 -7.98
N ILE A 34 -1.96 -5.12 -8.03
CA ILE A 34 -2.55 -5.69 -9.25
C ILE A 34 -2.66 -4.67 -10.40
N SER A 35 -2.68 -3.37 -10.08
CA SER A 35 -2.69 -2.29 -11.08
C SER A 35 -1.35 -2.07 -11.78
N TYR A 36 -0.30 -2.76 -11.33
CA TYR A 36 1.05 -2.77 -11.91
C TYR A 36 1.43 -4.22 -12.27
N PRO A 37 0.76 -4.83 -13.26
CA PRO A 37 0.87 -6.26 -13.52
C PRO A 37 2.29 -6.70 -13.91
N GLU A 38 3.03 -5.87 -14.65
CA GLU A 38 4.42 -6.18 -15.01
C GLU A 38 5.36 -6.24 -13.79
N ASP A 39 5.22 -5.30 -12.86
CA ASP A 39 5.96 -5.29 -11.61
C ASP A 39 5.63 -6.53 -10.76
N LEU A 40 4.34 -6.83 -10.59
CA LEU A 40 3.88 -8.03 -9.90
C LEU A 40 4.44 -9.31 -10.54
N MET A 41 4.35 -9.45 -11.86
CA MET A 41 4.85 -10.63 -12.57
C MET A 41 6.38 -10.79 -12.43
N LYS A 42 7.14 -9.69 -12.50
CA LYS A 42 8.60 -9.72 -12.30
C LYS A 42 8.95 -10.17 -10.88
N LYS A 43 8.24 -9.65 -9.87
CA LYS A 43 8.43 -10.02 -8.45
C LYS A 43 8.09 -11.47 -8.18
N VAL A 44 6.98 -11.97 -8.71
CA VAL A 44 6.60 -13.40 -8.60
C VAL A 44 7.65 -14.29 -9.25
N LYS A 45 8.08 -13.98 -10.48
CA LYS A 45 9.14 -14.74 -11.18
C LYS A 45 10.45 -14.75 -10.40
N LYS A 46 10.80 -13.65 -9.74
CA LYS A 46 11.99 -13.54 -8.90
C LYS A 46 11.86 -14.36 -7.63
N ALA A 47 10.75 -14.22 -6.90
CA ALA A 47 10.44 -15.01 -5.71
C ALA A 47 10.53 -16.52 -5.96
N CYS A 48 10.04 -17.01 -7.10
CA CYS A 48 10.12 -18.44 -7.45
C CYS A 48 11.55 -18.96 -7.69
N LYS A 49 12.53 -18.07 -7.90
CA LYS A 49 13.94 -18.43 -8.11
C LYS A 49 14.80 -18.32 -6.86
N ILE A 50 14.23 -17.80 -5.77
CA ILE A 50 14.95 -17.61 -4.51
C ILE A 50 15.06 -18.94 -3.77
N GLU A 51 16.27 -19.25 -3.32
CA GLU A 51 16.50 -20.37 -2.43
C GLU A 51 16.07 -19.98 -1.01
N GLY A 52 14.93 -20.53 -0.56
CA GLY A 52 14.36 -20.26 0.76
C GLY A 52 12.97 -19.62 0.70
N PRO A 53 12.45 -19.11 1.83
CA PRO A 53 11.14 -18.48 1.86
C PRO A 53 11.15 -17.17 1.08
N ALA A 54 10.02 -16.88 0.43
CA ALA A 54 9.77 -15.60 -0.22
C ALA A 54 8.38 -15.09 0.19
N PHE A 55 8.26 -13.78 0.42
CA PHE A 55 7.01 -13.15 0.85
C PHE A 55 6.65 -11.98 -0.07
N ILE A 56 5.44 -11.99 -0.63
CA ILE A 56 4.92 -10.87 -1.43
C ILE A 56 3.61 -10.38 -0.84
N HIS A 57 3.59 -9.12 -0.40
CA HIS A 57 2.38 -8.44 0.07
C HIS A 57 1.70 -7.73 -1.10
N VAL A 58 0.64 -8.34 -1.63
CA VAL A 58 -0.07 -7.83 -2.81
C VAL A 58 -1.28 -6.99 -2.38
N LEU A 59 -1.33 -5.74 -2.83
CA LEU A 59 -2.53 -4.90 -2.74
C LEU A 59 -3.52 -5.31 -3.83
N GLN A 60 -4.68 -5.79 -3.40
CA GLN A 60 -5.84 -6.06 -4.24
C GLN A 60 -7.03 -5.22 -3.76
N PRO A 61 -7.40 -4.15 -4.49
CA PRO A 61 -8.62 -3.40 -4.19
C PRO A 61 -9.85 -4.30 -4.22
N CYS A 62 -10.60 -4.32 -3.11
CA CYS A 62 -11.81 -5.13 -2.95
C CYS A 62 -13.06 -4.25 -3.06
N THR A 63 -13.82 -4.46 -4.14
CA THR A 63 -15.01 -3.68 -4.49
C THR A 63 -16.05 -3.69 -3.37
N VAL A 64 -16.40 -4.88 -2.88
CA VAL A 64 -17.41 -5.09 -1.82
C VAL A 64 -16.95 -4.47 -0.51
N GLY A 65 -15.72 -4.77 -0.08
CA GLY A 65 -15.22 -4.34 1.23
C GLY A 65 -14.92 -2.84 1.32
N TRP A 66 -14.50 -2.21 0.21
CA TRP A 66 -14.10 -0.81 0.23
C TRP A 66 -15.22 0.11 -0.29
N GLY A 67 -16.19 -0.46 -1.02
CA GLY A 67 -17.38 0.19 -1.52
C GLY A 67 -17.08 1.22 -2.60
N TYR A 68 -16.74 0.74 -3.79
CA TYR A 68 -16.50 1.53 -5.01
C TYR A 68 -16.98 0.74 -6.25
N ASN A 69 -17.05 1.38 -7.42
CA ASN A 69 -17.54 0.72 -8.64
C ASN A 69 -16.54 -0.32 -9.18
N PRO A 70 -16.97 -1.53 -9.60
CA PRO A 70 -16.04 -2.57 -10.04
C PRO A 70 -15.04 -2.17 -11.13
N GLU A 71 -15.46 -1.31 -12.07
CA GLU A 71 -14.61 -0.74 -13.13
C GLU A 71 -13.44 0.10 -12.62
N ASP A 72 -13.56 0.69 -11.43
CA ASP A 72 -12.52 1.54 -10.83
C ASP A 72 -11.41 0.75 -10.12
N THR A 73 -11.47 -0.59 -10.11
CA THR A 73 -10.52 -1.45 -9.38
C THR A 73 -9.07 -1.11 -9.73
N ILE A 74 -8.75 -0.96 -11.02
CA ILE A 74 -7.40 -0.62 -11.46
C ILE A 74 -7.03 0.82 -11.07
N LYS A 75 -7.96 1.76 -11.22
CA LYS A 75 -7.77 3.18 -10.87
C LYS A 75 -7.45 3.35 -9.38
N ILE A 76 -8.18 2.68 -8.50
CA ILE A 76 -7.94 2.75 -7.04
C ILE A 76 -6.59 2.15 -6.67
N GLY A 77 -6.21 1.01 -7.28
CA GLY A 77 -4.89 0.43 -7.04
C GLY A 77 -3.74 1.32 -7.52
N ARG A 78 -3.93 2.07 -8.63
CA ARG A 78 -2.97 3.12 -9.07
C ARG A 78 -2.92 4.26 -8.06
N LEU A 79 -4.07 4.80 -7.65
CA LEU A 79 -4.12 5.88 -6.65
C LEU A 79 -3.46 5.49 -5.33
N ALA A 80 -3.61 4.24 -4.88
CA ALA A 80 -2.94 3.76 -3.67
C ALA A 80 -1.40 3.87 -3.77
N VAL A 81 -0.83 3.58 -4.95
CA VAL A 81 0.61 3.67 -5.21
C VAL A 81 1.03 5.12 -5.46
N GLU A 82 0.30 5.85 -6.33
CA GLU A 82 0.60 7.24 -6.72
C GLU A 82 0.48 8.24 -5.56
N THR A 83 -0.35 7.96 -4.55
CA THR A 83 -0.42 8.78 -3.32
C THR A 83 0.63 8.40 -2.28
N GLY A 84 1.35 7.29 -2.48
CA GLY A 84 2.31 6.75 -1.50
C GLY A 84 1.68 5.91 -0.38
N PHE A 85 0.35 5.74 -0.37
CA PHE A 85 -0.34 4.93 0.64
C PHE A 85 0.13 3.47 0.64
N PHE A 86 0.44 2.92 -0.54
CA PHE A 86 0.99 1.58 -0.72
C PHE A 86 2.22 1.62 -1.65
N PRO A 87 3.43 1.82 -1.10
CA PRO A 87 4.65 1.88 -1.88
C PRO A 87 5.02 0.51 -2.45
N LEU A 88 5.60 0.48 -3.66
CA LEU A 88 6.07 -0.74 -4.32
C LEU A 88 7.58 -0.86 -4.21
N TYR A 89 8.05 -1.89 -3.52
CA TYR A 89 9.47 -2.14 -3.28
C TYR A 89 9.79 -3.62 -3.18
N GLU A 90 11.09 -3.92 -3.15
CA GLU A 90 11.68 -5.22 -2.87
C GLU A 90 12.72 -5.08 -1.76
N ILE A 91 12.91 -6.14 -0.99
CA ILE A 91 14.02 -6.36 -0.07
C ILE A 91 14.59 -7.72 -0.44
N GLU A 92 15.77 -7.74 -1.03
CA GLU A 92 16.45 -8.97 -1.44
C GLU A 92 17.74 -9.10 -0.64
N HIS A 93 17.87 -10.16 0.16
CA HIS A 93 19.02 -10.39 1.04
C HIS A 93 19.38 -9.17 1.92
N GLY A 94 18.37 -8.44 2.38
CA GLY A 94 18.52 -7.22 3.18
C GLY A 94 18.68 -5.92 2.38
N GLU A 95 18.86 -6.00 1.06
CA GLU A 95 18.97 -4.83 0.19
C GLU A 95 17.60 -4.30 -0.22
N PHE A 96 17.28 -3.09 0.25
CA PHE A 96 16.02 -2.41 -0.06
C PHE A 96 16.07 -1.66 -1.39
N ARG A 97 15.04 -1.86 -2.24
CA ARG A 97 14.90 -1.15 -3.51
C ARG A 97 13.45 -0.78 -3.81
N ILE A 98 13.20 0.50 -4.07
CA ILE A 98 11.92 0.96 -4.65
C ILE A 98 11.82 0.50 -6.10
N THR A 99 10.71 -0.15 -6.45
CA THR A 99 10.43 -0.63 -7.82
C THR A 99 9.57 0.32 -8.63
N TYR A 100 8.84 1.22 -7.98
CA TYR A 100 8.05 2.25 -8.66
C TYR A 100 8.12 3.57 -7.90
N ARG A 101 8.52 4.63 -8.61
CA ARG A 101 8.57 6.01 -8.10
C ARG A 101 7.59 6.85 -8.93
N PRO A 102 6.48 7.34 -8.33
CA PRO A 102 5.65 8.34 -8.99
C PRO A 102 6.48 9.59 -9.30
N ALA A 103 6.34 10.16 -10.49
CA ALA A 103 7.04 11.39 -10.85
C ALA A 103 6.66 12.57 -9.94
N LYS A 104 5.40 12.60 -9.52
CA LYS A 104 4.87 13.48 -8.48
C LYS A 104 3.79 12.72 -7.72
N ARG A 105 3.88 12.70 -6.39
CA ARG A 105 2.85 12.08 -5.57
C ARG A 105 1.54 12.86 -5.64
N LYS A 106 0.43 12.12 -5.72
CA LYS A 106 -0.91 12.69 -5.65
C LYS A 106 -1.33 12.92 -4.18
N PRO A 107 -2.19 13.91 -3.90
CA PRO A 107 -2.80 14.06 -2.58
C PRO A 107 -3.55 12.79 -2.16
N LEU A 108 -3.37 12.34 -0.92
CA LEU A 108 -4.00 11.15 -0.37
C LEU A 108 -5.54 11.22 -0.42
N LYS A 109 -6.10 12.43 -0.33
CA LYS A 109 -7.53 12.68 -0.44
C LYS A 109 -8.15 12.09 -1.71
N GLU A 110 -7.42 12.06 -2.84
CA GLU A 110 -7.90 11.45 -4.09
C GLU A 110 -8.14 9.94 -3.95
N TYR A 111 -7.26 9.24 -3.24
CA TYR A 111 -7.42 7.81 -2.95
C TYR A 111 -8.55 7.58 -1.94
N ILE A 112 -8.58 8.36 -0.85
CA ILE A 112 -9.53 8.16 0.25
C ILE A 112 -10.99 8.42 -0.18
N ARG A 113 -11.24 9.49 -0.94
CA ARG A 113 -12.60 9.89 -1.33
C ARG A 113 -13.25 8.96 -2.35
N MET A 114 -12.48 8.10 -3.03
CA MET A 114 -13.00 7.07 -3.93
C MET A 114 -13.69 5.89 -3.21
N GLN A 115 -13.55 5.76 -1.89
CA GLN A 115 -13.91 4.54 -1.16
C GLN A 115 -14.96 4.83 -0.07
N LYS A 116 -16.13 4.16 -0.13
CA LYS A 116 -17.19 4.33 0.88
C LYS A 116 -16.73 3.99 2.30
N ARG A 117 -15.77 3.07 2.47
CA ARG A 117 -15.24 2.72 3.81
C ARG A 117 -14.66 3.90 4.58
N TYR A 118 -14.26 4.97 3.89
CA TYR A 118 -13.72 6.19 4.50
C TYR A 118 -14.70 7.37 4.49
N ARG A 119 -15.98 7.16 4.13
CA ARG A 119 -16.97 8.24 4.00
C ARG A 119 -17.16 9.06 5.29
N HIS A 120 -16.92 8.47 6.45
CA HIS A 120 -17.07 9.10 7.76
C HIS A 120 -15.88 9.96 8.18
N LEU A 121 -14.75 9.92 7.45
CA LEU A 121 -13.56 10.71 7.76
C LEU A 121 -13.76 12.18 7.38
N THR A 122 -13.43 13.08 8.31
CA THR A 122 -13.39 14.53 8.07
C THR A 122 -12.15 14.91 7.26
N ASP A 123 -12.07 16.16 6.81
CA ASP A 123 -10.85 16.64 6.14
C ASP A 123 -9.65 16.69 7.10
N GLU A 124 -9.87 17.02 8.37
CA GLU A 124 -8.83 16.96 9.43
C GLU A 124 -8.29 15.54 9.62
N ASP A 125 -9.18 14.53 9.65
CA ASP A 125 -8.79 13.12 9.76
C ASP A 125 -7.91 12.71 8.55
N ILE A 126 -8.23 13.21 7.34
CA ILE A 126 -7.46 12.95 6.11
C ILE A 126 -6.11 13.65 6.14
N GLU A 127 -6.01 14.87 6.70
CA GLU A 127 -4.75 15.58 6.84
C GLU A 127 -3.80 14.89 7.82
N ILE A 128 -4.31 14.36 8.94
CA ILE A 128 -3.51 13.54 9.86
C ILE A 128 -2.96 12.30 9.13
N LEU A 129 -3.80 11.63 8.35
CA LEU A 129 -3.39 10.46 7.57
C LEU A 129 -2.39 10.83 6.46
N GLN A 130 -2.55 11.98 5.81
CA GLN A 130 -1.62 12.51 4.82
C GLN A 130 -0.22 12.68 5.42
N LYS A 131 -0.11 13.33 6.58
CA LYS A 131 1.17 13.52 7.30
C LYS A 131 1.83 12.18 7.63
N TYR A 132 1.06 11.23 8.12
CA TYR A 132 1.57 9.87 8.40
C TYR A 132 2.11 9.18 7.14
N VAL A 133 1.40 9.27 6.02
CA VAL A 133 1.86 8.71 4.74
C VAL A 133 3.11 9.43 4.25
N ASP A 134 3.18 10.75 4.41
CA ASP A 134 4.35 11.56 4.01
C ASP A 134 5.60 11.21 4.80
N GLU A 135 5.50 11.09 6.12
CA GLU A 135 6.61 10.63 6.98
C GLU A 135 7.09 9.24 6.55
N ARG A 136 6.17 8.31 6.29
CA ARG A 136 6.52 6.96 5.83
C ARG A 136 7.18 6.98 4.45
N CYS A 137 6.68 7.79 3.51
CA CYS A 137 7.30 7.94 2.20
C CYS A 137 8.71 8.53 2.30
N LYS A 138 8.92 9.52 3.18
CA LYS A 138 10.24 10.09 3.43
C LYS A 138 11.24 9.05 3.94
N LEU A 139 10.84 8.20 4.88
CA LEU A 139 11.68 7.10 5.37
C LEU A 139 12.05 6.08 4.28
N LEU A 140 11.19 5.92 3.28
CA LEU A 140 11.43 5.04 2.12
C LEU A 140 12.14 5.77 0.96
N GLY A 141 12.47 7.06 1.13
CA GLY A 141 13.10 7.90 0.11
C GLY A 141 12.19 8.21 -1.08
N LEU A 142 10.88 8.31 -0.89
CA LEU A 142 9.84 8.57 -1.91
C LEU A 142 9.34 10.03 -1.90
N GLU A 143 10.23 11.00 -1.67
CA GLU A 143 9.89 12.44 -1.72
C GLU A 143 9.43 12.89 -3.12
#